data_AF-A0A9P9CN08-F1
#
_entry.id   AF-A0A9P9CN08-F1
#
_cell.length_a   1.000
_cell.length_b   1.000
_cell.length_c   1.000
_cell.angle_alpha   90.00
_cell.angle_beta   90.00
_cell.angle_gamma   90.00
#
_symmetry.space_group_name_H-M   'P 1'
#
loop_
_entity.id
_entity.type
_entity.pdbx_description
1 polymer ?
#
loop_
_entity_poly.entity_id
_entity_poly.type
_entity_poly.pdbx_seq_one_letter_code
_entity_poly.pdbx_strand_id
1 'polypeptide(L)'
;MSDYDLQRSHWVGQKLTQKLGPEYISTRSGGGGKLSYIEGWKVINIANEVFNHDGWSSSVVSLQQDYCDQLDPQGQRFNVGFSAIVRITLRSGAYHEDVGFGQMDNARGKGMAFDKARRFAGKQVCADNHEQCKKEAITDGLKRALRYFGNLTGNCVYDKNYTSEISKIKVQPVRAS
;
A
#
# COMPACT_ATOMS: atom_id res chain seq x y z
N MET A 1 32.40 10.73 -7.94
CA MET A 1 31.09 10.46 -8.57
C MET A 1 31.32 10.50 -10.07
N SER A 2 30.90 9.47 -10.80
CA SER A 2 31.15 9.40 -12.25
C SER A 2 30.17 10.30 -13.03
N ASP A 3 30.52 10.67 -14.26
CA ASP A 3 29.60 11.39 -15.16
C ASP A 3 28.30 10.61 -15.41
N TYR A 4 28.40 9.27 -15.43
CA TYR A 4 27.25 8.38 -15.51
C TYR A 4 26.32 8.54 -14.31
N ASP A 5 26.87 8.61 -13.08
CA ASP A 5 26.06 8.79 -11.86
C ASP A 5 25.34 10.13 -11.85
N LEU A 6 26.00 11.20 -12.32
CA LEU A 6 25.41 12.53 -12.45
C LEU A 6 24.26 12.53 -13.48
N GLN A 7 24.49 11.96 -14.66
CA GLN A 7 23.48 11.86 -15.70
C GLN A 7 22.29 11.01 -15.23
N ARG A 8 22.54 9.90 -14.52
CA ARG A 8 21.51 9.04 -13.95
C ARG A 8 20.69 9.78 -12.90
N SER A 9 21.34 10.49 -11.98
CA SER A 9 20.66 11.29 -10.96
C SER A 9 19.76 12.37 -11.57
N HIS A 10 20.24 13.05 -12.62
CA HIS A 10 19.44 14.04 -13.33
C HIS A 10 18.21 13.41 -14.01
N TRP A 11 18.39 12.27 -14.67
CA TRP A 11 17.28 11.52 -15.27
C TRP A 11 16.24 11.07 -14.24
N VAL A 12 16.67 10.59 -13.06
CA VAL A 12 15.75 10.23 -11.96
C VAL A 12 14.95 11.44 -11.54
N GLY A 13 15.61 12.57 -11.28
CA GLY A 13 14.95 13.82 -10.91
C GLY A 13 13.91 14.24 -11.92
N GLN A 14 14.22 14.20 -13.21
CA GLN A 14 13.28 14.53 -14.28
C GLN A 14 12.08 13.57 -14.31
N LYS A 15 12.31 12.26 -14.21
CA LYS A 15 11.23 11.26 -14.18
C LYS A 15 10.28 11.46 -13.00
N LEU A 16 10.80 11.71 -11.81
CA LEU A 16 10.01 11.88 -10.59
C LEU A 16 9.08 13.11 -10.61
N THR A 17 9.34 14.11 -11.47
CA THR A 17 8.44 15.25 -11.65
C THR A 17 7.17 14.92 -12.44
N GLN A 18 7.21 13.87 -13.28
CA GLN A 18 6.10 13.46 -14.13
C GLN A 18 4.92 12.96 -13.29
N LYS A 19 3.69 13.30 -13.69
CA LYS A 19 2.47 12.77 -13.05
C LYS A 19 2.08 11.43 -13.71
N LEU A 20 1.38 10.59 -12.95
CA LEU A 20 0.90 9.31 -13.44
C LEU A 20 -0.06 9.47 -14.64
N GLY A 21 -0.12 8.47 -15.51
CA GLY A 21 -1.19 8.34 -16.49
C GLY A 21 -2.47 7.80 -15.86
N PRO A 22 -3.64 7.97 -16.51
CA PRO A 22 -4.91 7.43 -16.03
C PRO A 22 -4.90 5.90 -15.87
N GLU A 23 -4.08 5.17 -16.62
CA GLU A 23 -3.89 3.72 -16.54
C GLU A 23 -3.30 3.24 -15.20
N TYR A 24 -2.65 4.14 -14.45
CA TYR A 24 -2.08 3.83 -13.14
C TYR A 24 -3.03 4.15 -11.98
N ILE A 25 -4.11 4.88 -12.24
CA ILE A 25 -5.01 5.39 -11.20
C ILE A 25 -6.29 4.54 -11.15
N SER A 26 -6.52 3.96 -9.99
CA SER A 26 -7.74 3.27 -9.64
C SER A 26 -8.61 4.16 -8.75
N THR A 27 -9.93 3.91 -8.71
CA THR A 27 -10.84 4.62 -7.82
C THR A 27 -11.65 3.63 -6.98
N ARG A 28 -11.93 3.99 -5.72
CA ARG A 28 -12.84 3.26 -4.85
C ARG A 28 -13.85 4.21 -4.20
N SER A 29 -15.01 3.69 -3.82
CA SER A 29 -15.95 4.43 -2.97
C SER A 29 -15.39 4.54 -1.55
N GLY A 30 -15.51 5.71 -0.93
CA GLY A 30 -15.14 5.97 0.46
C GLY A 30 -16.14 6.93 1.13
N GLY A 31 -15.93 7.20 2.42
CA GLY A 31 -16.89 7.96 3.26
C GLY A 31 -17.21 9.39 2.81
N GLY A 32 -16.42 9.96 1.88
CA GLY A 32 -16.64 11.30 1.31
C GLY A 32 -16.75 11.32 -0.22
N GLY A 33 -16.98 10.17 -0.87
CA GLY A 33 -17.06 10.04 -2.33
C GLY A 33 -15.98 9.13 -2.91
N LYS A 34 -15.58 9.38 -4.17
CA LYS A 34 -14.57 8.57 -4.86
C LYS A 34 -13.16 8.95 -4.39
N LEU A 35 -12.40 7.95 -3.97
CA LEU A 35 -10.99 8.08 -3.60
C LEU A 35 -10.11 7.48 -4.69
N SER A 36 -9.19 8.28 -5.21
CA SER A 36 -8.18 7.84 -6.18
C SER A 36 -6.99 7.22 -5.46
N TYR A 37 -6.45 6.13 -5.99
CA TYR A 37 -5.29 5.43 -5.45
C TYR A 37 -4.49 4.74 -6.57
N ILE A 38 -3.22 4.45 -6.30
CA ILE A 38 -2.39 3.57 -7.12
C ILE A 38 -2.30 2.19 -6.44
N GLU A 39 -2.38 1.12 -7.23
CA GLU A 39 -2.23 -0.25 -6.74
C GLU A 39 -0.77 -0.54 -6.35
N GLY A 40 -0.57 -1.39 -5.34
CA GLY A 40 0.78 -1.70 -4.82
C GLY A 40 1.73 -2.25 -5.88
N TRP A 41 1.27 -3.17 -6.72
CA TRP A 41 2.09 -3.76 -7.78
C TRP A 41 2.52 -2.72 -8.83
N LYS A 42 1.67 -1.74 -9.14
CA LYS A 42 1.99 -0.67 -10.10
C LYS A 42 3.09 0.24 -9.57
N VAL A 43 3.00 0.65 -8.30
CA VAL A 43 4.03 1.51 -7.71
C VAL A 43 5.38 0.80 -7.58
N ILE A 44 5.36 -0.52 -7.32
CA ILE A 44 6.59 -1.36 -7.31
C ILE A 44 7.24 -1.39 -8.69
N ASN A 45 6.45 -1.58 -9.77
CA ASN A 45 6.98 -1.56 -11.13
C ASN A 45 7.56 -0.20 -11.50
N ILE A 46 6.90 0.90 -11.11
CA ILE A 46 7.42 2.25 -11.30
C ILE A 46 8.73 2.45 -10.52
N ALA A 47 8.81 1.98 -9.27
CA ALA A 47 10.04 2.07 -8.49
C ALA A 47 11.19 1.29 -9.16
N ASN A 48 10.91 0.11 -9.71
CA ASN A 48 11.88 -0.66 -10.48
C ASN A 48 12.32 0.05 -11.77
N GLU A 49 11.42 0.73 -12.48
CA GLU A 49 11.76 1.51 -13.68
C GLU A 49 12.62 2.73 -13.32
N VAL A 50 12.23 3.48 -12.29
CA VAL A 50 12.85 4.76 -11.94
C VAL A 50 14.19 4.56 -11.22
N PHE A 51 14.22 3.67 -10.22
CA PHE A 51 15.39 3.46 -9.36
C PHE A 51 16.26 2.28 -9.79
N ASN A 52 15.83 1.46 -10.76
CA ASN A 52 16.36 0.14 -11.06
C ASN A 52 16.02 -0.90 -9.98
N HIS A 53 15.92 -2.17 -10.36
CA HIS A 53 15.52 -3.27 -9.46
C HIS A 53 16.42 -3.43 -8.22
N ASP A 54 17.65 -2.95 -8.27
CA ASP A 54 18.65 -3.01 -7.20
C ASP A 54 19.02 -1.61 -6.64
N GLY A 55 18.36 -0.56 -7.11
CA GLY A 55 18.61 0.82 -6.65
C GLY A 55 17.70 1.29 -5.53
N TRP A 56 16.75 0.46 -5.09
CA TRP A 56 15.90 0.71 -3.94
C TRP A 56 15.66 -0.58 -3.15
N SER A 57 15.31 -0.43 -1.88
CA SER A 57 14.86 -1.52 -1.01
C SER A 57 13.72 -1.06 -0.11
N SER A 58 12.94 -2.01 0.39
CA SER A 58 11.89 -1.78 1.37
C SER A 58 12.15 -2.61 2.62
N SER A 59 11.87 -2.04 3.80
CA SER A 59 11.94 -2.72 5.07
C SER A 59 10.74 -2.37 5.95
N VAL A 60 10.21 -3.37 6.65
CA VAL A 60 9.20 -3.15 7.70
C VAL A 60 9.95 -2.83 8.98
N VAL A 61 9.87 -1.57 9.40
CA VAL A 61 10.55 -1.06 10.60
C VAL A 61 9.77 -1.43 11.85
N SER A 62 8.43 -1.35 11.77
CA SER A 62 7.53 -1.75 12.84
C SER A 62 6.24 -2.30 12.25
N LEU A 63 5.63 -3.26 12.94
CA LEU A 63 4.31 -3.78 12.65
C LEU A 63 3.60 -4.04 13.97
N GLN A 64 2.56 -3.27 14.25
CA GLN A 64 1.84 -3.29 15.51
C GLN A 64 0.36 -3.60 15.29
N GLN A 65 -0.19 -4.45 16.15
CA GLN A 65 -1.63 -4.60 16.27
C GLN A 65 -2.15 -3.47 17.16
N ASP A 66 -3.01 -2.62 16.61
CA ASP A 66 -3.54 -1.47 17.34
C ASP A 66 -4.78 -1.86 18.16
N TYR A 67 -5.65 -2.69 17.58
CA TYR A 67 -6.82 -3.27 18.25
C TYR A 67 -7.21 -4.62 17.65
N CYS A 68 -7.91 -5.42 18.44
CA CYS A 68 -8.55 -6.68 18.04
C CYS A 68 -9.77 -6.89 18.94
N ASP A 69 -10.88 -6.26 18.56
CA ASP A 69 -12.06 -6.15 19.39
C ASP A 69 -13.09 -7.19 18.97
N GLN A 70 -13.56 -7.99 19.93
CA GLN A 70 -14.64 -8.94 19.72
C GLN A 70 -15.99 -8.21 19.74
N LEU A 71 -16.79 -8.37 18.68
CA LEU A 71 -18.06 -7.65 18.52
C LEU A 71 -19.28 -8.42 19.01
N ASP A 72 -19.19 -9.76 19.12
CA ASP A 72 -20.29 -10.60 19.56
C ASP A 72 -19.86 -11.49 20.75
N PRO A 73 -20.77 -11.88 21.66
CA PRO A 73 -20.43 -12.78 22.77
C PRO A 73 -19.93 -14.16 22.34
N GLN A 74 -20.19 -14.57 21.08
CA GLN A 74 -19.86 -15.89 20.54
C GLN A 74 -18.45 -15.98 19.93
N GLY A 75 -17.71 -14.88 19.88
CA GLY A 75 -16.37 -14.80 19.30
C GLY A 75 -16.34 -15.05 17.80
N GLN A 76 -17.39 -14.66 17.08
CA GLN A 76 -17.56 -14.89 15.65
C GLN A 76 -17.38 -13.63 14.79
N ARG A 77 -17.24 -12.46 15.39
CA ARG A 77 -17.02 -11.19 14.69
C ARG A 77 -15.97 -10.36 15.42
N PHE A 78 -15.05 -9.79 14.66
CA PHE A 78 -13.97 -8.98 15.18
C PHE A 78 -13.76 -7.72 14.35
N ASN A 79 -13.35 -6.64 15.01
CA ASN A 79 -12.68 -5.51 14.39
C ASN A 79 -11.19 -5.64 14.64
N VAL A 80 -10.36 -5.54 13.60
CA VAL A 80 -8.90 -5.67 13.73
C VAL A 80 -8.24 -4.53 12.98
N GLY A 81 -7.22 -3.93 13.59
CA GLY A 81 -6.41 -2.86 12.99
C GLY A 81 -4.92 -3.09 13.22
N PHE A 82 -4.12 -2.84 12.19
CA PHE A 82 -2.67 -2.89 12.23
C PHE A 82 -2.06 -1.64 11.64
N SER A 83 -1.07 -1.08 12.33
CA SER A 83 -0.18 -0.04 11.83
C SER A 83 1.17 -0.64 11.46
N ALA A 84 1.73 -0.23 10.32
CA ALA A 84 3.07 -0.62 9.89
C ALA A 84 3.91 0.63 9.57
N ILE A 85 5.12 0.72 10.12
CA ILE A 85 6.12 1.71 9.68
C ILE A 85 6.96 1.02 8.60
N VAL A 86 6.96 1.59 7.40
CA VAL A 86 7.74 1.07 6.26
C VAL A 86 8.77 2.09 5.84
N ARG A 87 10.03 1.65 5.69
CA ARG A 87 11.13 2.45 5.16
C ARG A 87 11.45 2.03 3.74
N ILE A 88 11.57 3.01 2.85
CA ILE A 88 12.16 2.85 1.52
C ILE A 88 13.54 3.49 1.53
N THR A 89 14.55 2.73 1.13
CA THR A 89 15.95 3.19 1.08
C THR A 89 16.47 3.11 -0.35
N LEU A 90 17.02 4.19 -0.87
CA LEU A 90 17.71 4.21 -2.16
C LEU A 90 19.16 3.76 -2.01
N ARG A 91 19.79 3.35 -3.11
CA ARG A 91 21.23 3.01 -3.14
C ARG A 91 22.13 4.12 -2.60
N SER A 92 21.73 5.38 -2.76
CA SER A 92 22.46 6.54 -2.22
C SER A 92 22.46 6.61 -0.69
N GLY A 93 21.66 5.80 -0.01
CA GLY A 93 21.41 5.87 1.43
C GLY A 93 20.28 6.83 1.82
N ALA A 94 19.76 7.63 0.88
CA ALA A 94 18.56 8.44 1.11
C ALA A 94 17.35 7.54 1.38
N TYR A 95 16.54 7.89 2.37
CA TYR A 95 15.38 7.10 2.74
C TYR A 95 14.20 7.95 3.16
N HIS A 96 13.00 7.37 3.02
CA HIS A 96 11.76 7.90 3.56
C HIS A 96 11.00 6.82 4.31
N GLU A 97 10.33 7.22 5.38
CA GLU A 97 9.47 6.37 6.19
C GLU A 97 8.06 6.94 6.21
N ASP A 98 7.08 6.05 6.24
CA ASP A 98 5.69 6.44 6.51
C ASP A 98 4.95 5.30 7.21
N VAL A 99 3.83 5.66 7.82
CA VAL A 99 2.90 4.73 8.46
C VAL A 99 1.85 4.30 7.46
N GLY A 100 1.66 3.00 7.30
CA GLY A 100 0.50 2.41 6.64
C GLY A 100 -0.47 1.79 7.64
N PHE A 101 -1.73 1.69 7.24
CA PHE A 101 -2.77 1.12 8.07
C PHE A 101 -3.59 0.08 7.30
N GLY A 102 -3.87 -1.04 7.97
CA GLY A 102 -4.70 -2.11 7.43
C GLY A 102 -5.73 -2.52 8.47
N GLN A 103 -6.97 -2.66 8.04
CA GLN A 103 -8.08 -2.93 8.96
C GLN A 103 -9.11 -3.84 8.33
N MET A 104 -9.80 -4.57 9.20
CA MET A 104 -10.99 -5.32 8.83
C MET A 104 -12.07 -5.10 9.88
N ASP A 105 -13.16 -4.49 9.44
CA ASP A 105 -14.36 -4.29 10.25
C ASP A 105 -15.33 -5.45 10.08
N ASN A 106 -15.97 -5.85 11.18
CA ASN A 106 -16.96 -6.92 11.22
C ASN A 106 -16.45 -8.23 10.57
N ALA A 107 -15.15 -8.50 10.73
CA ALA A 107 -14.48 -9.63 10.14
C ALA A 107 -15.07 -10.91 10.72
N ARG A 108 -15.51 -11.81 9.83
CA ARG A 108 -16.04 -13.10 10.26
C ARG A 108 -14.92 -13.91 10.87
N GLY A 109 -15.17 -14.38 12.07
CA GLY A 109 -14.44 -15.51 12.57
C GLY A 109 -14.85 -16.77 11.80
N LYS A 110 -13.89 -17.55 11.29
CA LYS A 110 -14.14 -18.92 10.78
C LYS A 110 -14.49 -19.85 11.95
N GLY A 111 -15.66 -19.67 12.55
CA GLY A 111 -16.25 -20.67 13.44
C GLY A 111 -16.73 -21.88 12.65
N MET A 112 -16.38 -23.07 13.16
CA MET A 112 -16.94 -24.39 12.80
C MET A 112 -16.31 -25.14 11.61
N ALA A 113 -15.07 -25.62 11.79
CA ALA A 113 -14.63 -26.88 11.17
C ALA A 113 -13.98 -27.87 12.16
N PHE A 114 -13.88 -27.55 13.46
CA PHE A 114 -13.27 -28.45 14.45
C PHE A 114 -13.95 -28.34 15.82
N ASP A 115 -15.04 -29.09 16.00
CA ASP A 115 -15.77 -29.25 17.27
C ASP A 115 -14.93 -29.86 18.43
N LYS A 116 -13.67 -30.26 18.20
CA LYS A 116 -12.76 -30.74 19.26
C LYS A 116 -11.83 -29.67 19.86
N ALA A 117 -11.72 -28.48 19.26
CA ALA A 117 -10.84 -27.42 19.76
C ALA A 117 -11.52 -26.43 20.73
N ARG A 118 -12.71 -26.77 21.24
CA ARG A 118 -13.52 -25.90 22.11
C ARG A 118 -12.88 -25.57 23.47
N ARG A 119 -11.76 -26.22 23.82
CA ARG A 119 -10.95 -25.87 25.01
C ARG A 119 -9.83 -24.85 24.74
N PHE A 120 -9.60 -24.47 23.49
CA PHE A 120 -8.64 -23.42 23.07
C PHE A 120 -9.26 -22.44 22.05
N ALA A 121 -10.60 -22.32 22.06
CA ALA A 121 -11.37 -21.51 21.14
C ALA A 121 -11.10 -20.01 21.37
N GLY A 122 -10.38 -19.40 20.44
CA GLY A 122 -10.04 -17.97 20.44
C GLY A 122 -8.81 -17.62 19.59
N LYS A 123 -7.97 -18.61 19.24
CA LYS A 123 -6.63 -18.33 18.68
C LYS A 123 -6.42 -18.58 17.18
N GLN A 124 -7.22 -19.43 16.53
CA GLN A 124 -6.95 -19.83 15.14
C GLN A 124 -7.58 -18.89 14.10
N VAL A 125 -8.70 -18.29 14.45
CA VAL A 125 -9.56 -17.53 13.55
C VAL A 125 -9.09 -16.07 13.37
N CYS A 126 -8.42 -15.52 14.38
CA CYS A 126 -7.74 -14.25 14.28
C CYS A 126 -6.55 -14.30 13.30
N ALA A 127 -5.95 -15.47 13.04
CA ALA A 127 -4.76 -15.57 12.19
C ALA A 127 -4.98 -15.08 10.74
N ASP A 128 -6.04 -15.53 10.07
CA ASP A 128 -6.31 -15.17 8.66
C ASP A 128 -6.65 -13.67 8.50
N ASN A 129 -7.47 -13.12 9.39
CA ASN A 129 -7.85 -11.71 9.38
C ASN A 129 -6.64 -10.82 9.73
N HIS A 130 -5.80 -11.25 10.67
CA HIS A 130 -4.55 -10.56 11.00
C HIS A 130 -3.61 -10.56 9.81
N GLU A 131 -3.50 -11.66 9.06
CA GLU A 131 -2.64 -11.73 7.88
C GLU A 131 -3.05 -10.70 6.81
N GLN A 132 -4.35 -10.59 6.52
CA GLN A 132 -4.84 -9.62 5.55
C GLN A 132 -4.60 -8.17 6.02
N CYS A 133 -4.93 -7.85 7.28
CA CYS A 133 -4.69 -6.51 7.82
C CYS A 133 -3.20 -6.15 7.80
N LYS A 134 -2.31 -7.08 8.15
CA LYS A 134 -0.86 -6.88 8.09
C LYS A 134 -0.38 -6.62 6.67
N LYS A 135 -0.86 -7.41 5.69
CA LYS A 135 -0.54 -7.21 4.27
C LYS A 135 -0.99 -5.84 3.77
N GLU A 136 -2.19 -5.41 4.14
CA GLU A 136 -2.71 -4.09 3.79
C GLU A 136 -1.88 -2.97 4.45
N ALA A 137 -1.60 -3.07 5.74
CA ALA A 137 -0.80 -2.08 6.48
C ALA A 137 0.60 -1.89 5.86
N ILE A 138 1.29 -3.00 5.57
CA ILE A 138 2.62 -2.96 4.95
C ILE A 138 2.54 -2.38 3.53
N THR A 139 1.55 -2.81 2.72
CA THR A 139 1.39 -2.31 1.34
C THR A 139 1.04 -0.83 1.32
N ASP A 140 0.21 -0.36 2.25
CA ASP A 140 -0.12 1.04 2.39
C ASP A 140 1.09 1.86 2.81
N GLY A 141 1.87 1.39 3.79
CA GLY A 141 3.10 2.04 4.24
C GLY A 141 4.13 2.15 3.12
N LEU A 142 4.28 1.09 2.31
CA LEU A 142 5.14 1.09 1.12
C LEU A 142 4.73 2.16 0.11
N LYS A 143 3.44 2.21 -0.28
CA LYS A 143 2.94 3.23 -1.23
C LYS A 143 3.16 4.64 -0.69
N ARG A 144 2.91 4.85 0.60
CA ARG A 144 3.03 6.15 1.24
C ARG A 144 4.48 6.61 1.36
N ALA A 145 5.39 5.72 1.75
CA ALA A 145 6.82 6.02 1.78
C ALA A 145 7.37 6.32 0.38
N LEU A 146 6.94 5.57 -0.66
CA LEU A 146 7.35 5.81 -2.05
C LEU A 146 6.89 7.18 -2.57
N ARG A 147 5.75 7.71 -2.12
CA ARG A 147 5.22 9.00 -2.60
C ARG A 147 6.19 10.17 -2.36
N TYR A 148 7.01 10.11 -1.30
CA TYR A 148 7.91 11.21 -0.94
C TYR A 148 8.99 11.47 -1.99
N PHE A 149 9.32 10.48 -2.82
CA PHE A 149 10.30 10.66 -3.89
C PHE A 149 9.77 11.49 -5.07
N GLY A 150 8.45 11.54 -5.32
CA GLY A 150 7.92 12.38 -6.40
C GLY A 150 6.51 12.05 -6.86
N ASN A 151 6.07 12.81 -7.87
CA ASN A 151 4.75 12.66 -8.49
C ASN A 151 4.59 11.28 -9.12
N LEU A 152 5.61 10.81 -9.83
CA LEU A 152 5.56 9.55 -10.57
C LEU A 152 5.40 8.35 -9.62
N THR A 153 5.94 8.42 -8.40
CA THR A 153 5.81 7.38 -7.37
C THR A 153 4.54 7.53 -6.52
N GLY A 154 3.60 8.39 -6.93
CA GLY A 154 2.25 8.44 -6.35
C GLY A 154 1.90 9.74 -5.63
N ASN A 155 2.81 10.73 -5.52
CA ASN A 155 2.48 12.00 -4.87
C ASN A 155 1.35 12.76 -5.59
N CYS A 156 1.27 12.66 -6.91
CA CYS A 156 0.24 13.35 -7.68
C CYS A 156 -1.19 12.89 -7.34
N VAL A 157 -1.36 11.68 -6.78
CA VAL A 157 -2.68 11.16 -6.37
C VAL A 157 -3.30 11.97 -5.23
N TYR A 158 -2.50 12.75 -4.50
CA TYR A 158 -2.98 13.64 -3.42
C TYR A 158 -3.39 15.03 -3.93
N ASP A 159 -3.06 15.38 -5.18
CA ASP A 159 -3.47 16.63 -5.82
C ASP A 159 -4.91 16.50 -6.34
N LYS A 160 -5.85 17.13 -5.63
CA LYS A 160 -7.29 17.09 -5.95
C LYS A 160 -7.59 17.58 -7.37
N ASN A 161 -6.91 18.64 -7.83
CA ASN A 161 -7.12 19.17 -9.17
C ASN A 161 -6.70 18.14 -10.22
N TYR A 162 -5.52 17.55 -10.05
CA TYR A 162 -5.05 16.49 -10.92
C TYR A 162 -5.97 15.27 -10.92
N THR A 163 -6.41 14.78 -9.74
CA THR A 163 -7.32 13.64 -9.67
C THR A 163 -8.68 13.90 -10.31
N SER A 164 -9.17 15.15 -10.29
CA SER A 164 -10.40 15.54 -10.96
C SER A 164 -10.24 15.47 -12.48
N GLU A 165 -9.16 16.04 -13.03
CA GLU A 165 -8.92 16.05 -14.47
C GLU A 165 -8.62 14.66 -15.03
N ILE A 166 -7.74 13.90 -14.35
CA ILE A 166 -7.32 12.57 -14.82
C ILE A 166 -8.49 11.58 -14.85
N SER A 167 -9.47 11.74 -13.95
CA SER A 167 -10.67 10.89 -13.90
C SER A 167 -11.60 11.06 -15.10
N LYS A 168 -11.48 12.17 -15.84
CA LYS A 168 -12.27 12.44 -17.06
C LYS A 168 -11.70 11.75 -18.29
N ILE A 169 -10.44 11.30 -18.24
CA ILE A 169 -9.77 10.66 -19.37
C ILE A 169 -10.18 9.19 -19.44
N LYS A 170 -10.77 8.78 -20.56
CA LYS A 170 -11.13 7.38 -20.80
C LYS A 170 -9.90 6.58 -21.22
N VAL A 171 -9.50 5.62 -20.39
CA VAL A 171 -8.47 4.63 -20.75
C VAL A 171 -9.11 3.58 -21.67
N GLN A 172 -8.53 3.33 -22.85
CA GLN A 172 -8.96 2.21 -23.66
C GLN A 172 -8.58 0.89 -22.96
N PRO A 173 -9.48 -0.10 -22.88
CA PRO A 173 -9.14 -1.37 -22.27
C PRO A 173 -7.97 -2.02 -23.02
N VAL A 174 -6.92 -2.36 -22.30
CA VAL A 174 -5.80 -3.14 -22.85
C VAL A 174 -6.37 -4.48 -23.29
N ARG A 175 -6.28 -4.78 -24.59
CA ARG A 175 -6.66 -6.10 -25.10
C ARG A 175 -5.75 -7.13 -24.45
N ALA A 176 -6.33 -8.07 -23.71
CA ALA A 176 -5.60 -9.25 -23.26
C ALA A 176 -5.06 -9.97 -24.51
N SER A 177 -3.74 -10.17 -24.56
CA SER A 177 -3.07 -11.01 -25.56
C SER A 177 -2.96 -12.42 -25.04
#